data_AF-A0A2M8B5Q1-F1
#
_entry.id   AF-A0A2M8B5Q1-F1
#
_cell.length_a   1.000
_cell.length_b   1.000
_cell.length_c   1.000
_cell.angle_alpha   90.00
_cell.angle_beta   90.00
_cell.angle_gamma   90.00
#
_symmetry.space_group_name_H-M   'P 1'
#
loop_
_entity.id
_entity.type
_entity.pdbx_description
1 polymer ?
#
loop_
_entity_poly.entity_id
_entity_poly.type
_entity_poly.pdbx_seq_one_letter_code
_entity_poly.pdbx_strand_id
1 'polypeptide(L)'
;MTEQDSLIILVPEGADALRHTLDTSRPRLLAIADSSVRFPWVTSERARDQSRSLLAAWTQVATDAEAMFAAPYFAQLAATAEELPTLIGIFWASDLNAGTPQTPPTKAERDALVVAVRKADARLTRWMVPAIEELGTDDERATALSLRPGNGYQDDANDVVGWVSIALGNPKIGALLPISKDELLSMQTTALRLSALLGNTDQRKGSPSDLRNRAYTLWADAFERLERNARHVAAERNLPVTFEKIHMPASKPDPKSAPPDAPESIVTEEPFEPLS
;
A
#
# COMPACT_ATOMS: atom_id res chain seq x y z
N MET A 1 12.12 8.37 30.45
CA MET A 1 11.39 7.23 29.88
C MET A 1 12.09 6.88 28.60
N THR A 2 12.75 5.72 28.57
CA THR A 2 13.50 5.23 27.40
C THR A 2 12.54 4.75 26.32
N GLU A 3 12.89 5.03 25.06
CA GLU A 3 12.27 4.47 23.86
C GLU A 3 12.11 2.95 23.99
N GLN A 4 11.01 2.40 23.43
CA GLN A 4 10.63 0.98 23.43
C GLN A 4 9.72 0.48 24.58
N ASP A 5 8.66 1.22 24.93
CA ASP A 5 7.38 0.51 25.13
C ASP A 5 6.92 0.06 23.74
N SER A 6 7.52 -1.04 23.30
CA SER A 6 7.16 -1.73 22.07
C SER A 6 5.68 -2.06 22.21
N LEU A 7 4.82 -1.52 21.35
CA LEU A 7 3.50 -2.10 21.14
C LEU A 7 3.73 -3.54 20.67
N ILE A 8 3.81 -4.46 21.63
CA ILE A 8 3.99 -5.89 21.36
C ILE A 8 2.67 -6.37 20.81
N ILE A 9 2.55 -6.30 19.49
CA ILE A 9 1.56 -7.07 18.76
C ILE A 9 1.96 -8.53 18.90
N LEU A 10 1.31 -9.23 19.82
CA LEU A 10 1.45 -10.68 20.02
C LEU A 10 0.79 -11.36 18.82
N VAL A 11 1.60 -12.03 18.02
CA VAL A 11 1.11 -12.90 16.94
C VAL A 11 0.96 -14.32 17.50
N PRO A 12 -0.08 -15.08 17.12
CA PRO A 12 -0.24 -16.45 17.61
C PRO A 12 0.96 -17.31 17.21
N GLU A 13 1.62 -17.94 18.17
CA GLU A 13 2.74 -18.87 17.95
C GLU A 13 2.31 -20.31 18.23
N GLY A 14 2.67 -21.23 17.34
CA GLY A 14 2.35 -22.66 17.46
C GLY A 14 1.00 -23.07 16.85
N ALA A 15 0.91 -24.33 16.42
CA ALA A 15 -0.22 -24.84 15.63
C ALA A 15 -1.58 -24.72 16.34
N ASP A 16 -1.62 -24.91 17.66
CA ASP A 16 -2.86 -24.86 18.44
C ASP A 16 -3.38 -23.44 18.62
N ALA A 17 -2.49 -22.46 18.88
CA ALA A 17 -2.86 -21.05 19.00
C ALA A 17 -3.34 -20.48 17.66
N LEU A 18 -2.69 -20.87 16.56
CA LEU A 18 -3.10 -20.53 15.19
C LEU A 18 -4.50 -21.08 14.89
N ARG A 19 -4.73 -22.38 15.16
CA ARG A 19 -6.03 -23.02 14.95
C ARG A 19 -7.13 -22.39 15.78
N HIS A 20 -6.88 -22.16 17.07
CA HIS A 20 -7.85 -21.52 17.96
C HIS A 20 -8.24 -20.11 17.48
N THR A 21 -7.25 -19.31 17.05
CA THR A 21 -7.49 -17.97 16.48
C THR A 21 -8.37 -18.05 15.24
N LEU A 22 -8.10 -18.99 14.33
CA LEU A 22 -8.86 -19.17 13.10
C LEU A 22 -10.28 -19.67 13.36
N ASP A 23 -10.46 -20.67 14.22
CA ASP A 23 -11.77 -21.22 14.52
C ASP A 23 -12.68 -20.18 15.20
N THR A 24 -12.11 -19.37 16.10
CA THR A 24 -12.84 -18.29 16.78
C THR A 24 -13.19 -17.14 15.83
N SER A 25 -12.29 -16.77 14.91
CA SER A 25 -12.50 -15.64 14.00
C SER A 25 -13.29 -16.01 12.73
N ARG A 26 -13.39 -17.29 12.37
CA ARG A 26 -14.03 -17.77 11.14
C ARG A 26 -15.44 -17.21 10.89
N PRO A 27 -16.37 -17.17 11.86
CA PRO A 27 -17.70 -16.60 11.62
C PRO A 27 -17.64 -15.13 11.19
N ARG A 28 -16.78 -14.34 11.82
CA ARG A 28 -16.56 -12.92 11.49
C ARG A 28 -15.96 -12.76 10.10
N LEU A 29 -14.97 -13.57 9.74
CA LEU A 29 -14.34 -13.53 8.41
C LEU A 29 -15.35 -13.85 7.30
N LEU A 30 -16.16 -14.88 7.50
CA LEU A 30 -17.17 -15.31 6.51
C LEU A 30 -18.35 -14.33 6.36
N ALA A 31 -18.55 -13.44 7.34
CA ALA A 31 -19.56 -12.38 7.27
C ALA A 31 -19.19 -11.22 6.34
N ILE A 32 -17.91 -11.07 5.98
CA ILE A 32 -17.47 -10.06 5.01
C ILE A 32 -18.13 -10.34 3.65
N ALA A 33 -18.64 -9.31 2.99
CA ALA A 33 -19.24 -9.46 1.67
C ALA A 33 -18.20 -9.89 0.64
N ASP A 34 -18.53 -10.86 -0.22
CA ASP A 34 -17.60 -11.38 -1.21
C ASP A 34 -17.11 -10.28 -2.17
N SER A 35 -17.96 -9.28 -2.45
CA SER A 35 -17.65 -8.11 -3.29
C SER A 35 -16.69 -7.11 -2.66
N SER A 36 -16.44 -7.19 -1.35
CA SER A 36 -15.53 -6.28 -0.63
C SER A 36 -14.19 -6.93 -0.29
N VAL A 37 -14.01 -8.22 -0.57
CA VAL A 37 -12.76 -8.93 -0.27
C VAL A 37 -11.62 -8.37 -1.12
N ARG A 38 -10.56 -7.94 -0.44
CA ARG A 38 -9.33 -7.40 -1.04
C ARG A 38 -8.25 -8.48 -1.05
N PHE A 39 -7.42 -8.49 -2.08
CA PHE A 39 -6.20 -9.28 -2.07
C PHE A 39 -5.13 -8.61 -1.20
N PRO A 40 -4.33 -9.38 -0.44
CA PRO A 40 -3.21 -8.84 0.32
C PRO A 40 -2.23 -8.06 -0.56
N TRP A 41 -1.93 -6.82 -0.18
CA TRP A 41 -0.87 -6.03 -0.82
C TRP A 41 0.47 -6.13 -0.11
N VAL A 42 0.45 -6.43 1.18
CA VAL A 42 1.64 -6.53 2.03
C VAL A 42 1.66 -7.88 2.74
N THR A 43 2.84 -8.31 3.14
CA THR A 43 3.02 -9.48 4.02
C THR A 43 2.42 -9.24 5.41
N SER A 44 2.16 -10.31 6.16
CA SER A 44 1.76 -10.22 7.57
C SER A 44 2.80 -9.52 8.44
N GLU A 45 4.09 -9.68 8.12
CA GLU A 45 5.23 -9.04 8.76
C GLU A 45 5.18 -7.53 8.59
N ARG A 46 5.03 -7.07 7.34
CA ARG A 46 4.91 -5.65 7.05
C ARG A 46 3.63 -5.06 7.62
N ALA A 47 2.51 -5.76 7.54
CA ALA A 47 1.26 -5.33 8.15
C ALA A 47 1.37 -5.15 9.67
N ARG A 48 2.12 -6.02 10.36
CA ARG A 48 2.43 -5.89 11.79
C ARG A 48 3.29 -4.68 12.08
N ASP A 49 4.35 -4.48 11.32
CA ASP A 49 5.27 -3.35 11.54
C ASP A 49 4.56 -2.01 11.25
N GLN A 50 3.78 -1.94 10.17
CA GLN A 50 2.89 -0.82 9.85
C GLN A 50 1.90 -0.53 10.99
N SER A 51 1.26 -1.58 11.55
CA SER A 51 0.31 -1.42 12.66
C SER A 51 0.98 -0.85 13.91
N ARG A 52 2.23 -1.26 14.21
CA ARG A 52 3.00 -0.70 15.34
C ARG A 52 3.29 0.77 15.13
N SER A 53 3.79 1.14 13.95
CA SER A 53 4.06 2.55 13.58
C SER A 53 2.79 3.39 13.68
N LEU A 54 1.66 2.90 13.16
CA LEU A 54 0.39 3.61 13.20
C LEU A 54 -0.13 3.79 14.63
N LEU A 55 -0.04 2.79 15.50
CA LEU A 55 -0.50 2.91 16.89
C LEU A 55 0.38 3.87 17.71
N ALA A 56 1.68 3.86 17.46
CA ALA A 56 2.60 4.84 18.05
C ALA A 56 2.29 6.27 17.58
N ALA A 57 1.97 6.45 16.30
CA ALA A 57 1.55 7.75 15.76
C ALA A 57 0.16 8.18 16.27
N TRP A 58 -0.80 7.25 16.35
CA TRP A 58 -2.14 7.50 16.90
C TRP A 58 -2.07 8.02 18.33
N THR A 59 -1.21 7.43 19.17
CA THR A 59 -1.03 7.83 20.56
C THR A 59 -0.60 9.30 20.68
N GLN A 60 0.18 9.80 19.72
CA GLN A 60 0.64 11.19 19.70
C GLN A 60 -0.46 12.18 19.28
N VAL A 61 -1.49 11.72 18.57
CA VAL A 61 -2.58 12.59 18.07
C VAL A 61 -3.93 12.35 18.77
N ALA A 62 -4.03 11.35 19.65
CA ALA A 62 -5.29 10.91 20.25
C ALA A 62 -5.98 12.01 21.06
N THR A 63 -5.23 12.78 21.86
CA THR A 63 -5.79 13.90 22.65
C THR A 63 -6.39 14.98 21.76
N ASP A 64 -5.69 15.33 20.67
CA ASP A 64 -6.20 16.28 19.69
C ASP A 64 -7.41 15.74 18.92
N ALA A 65 -7.41 14.45 18.62
CA ALA A 65 -8.53 13.76 17.99
C ALA A 65 -9.77 13.77 18.88
N GLU A 66 -9.62 13.55 20.20
CA GLU A 66 -10.70 13.64 21.18
C GLU A 66 -11.32 15.05 21.22
N ALA A 67 -10.48 16.09 21.16
CA ALA A 67 -10.94 17.48 21.13
C ALA A 67 -11.58 17.88 19.79
N MET A 68 -11.22 17.22 18.68
CA MET A 68 -11.65 17.59 17.33
C MET A 68 -12.92 16.84 16.88
N PHE A 69 -13.06 15.57 17.26
CA PHE A 69 -14.16 14.74 16.82
C PHE A 69 -15.30 14.67 17.84
N ALA A 70 -16.53 14.40 17.36
CA ALA A 70 -17.65 14.11 18.24
C ALA A 70 -17.37 12.84 19.07
N ALA A 71 -17.71 12.86 20.36
CA ALA A 71 -17.39 11.77 21.29
C ALA A 71 -17.77 10.36 20.79
N PRO A 72 -18.95 10.11 20.17
CA PRO A 72 -19.27 8.79 19.62
C PRO A 72 -18.34 8.34 18.49
N TYR A 73 -17.86 9.28 17.67
CA TYR A 73 -16.94 8.97 16.58
C TYR A 73 -15.51 8.75 17.08
N PHE A 74 -15.05 9.57 18.03
CA PHE A 74 -13.77 9.34 18.70
C PHE A 74 -13.72 7.97 19.39
N ALA A 75 -14.79 7.59 20.11
CA ALA A 75 -14.89 6.27 20.73
C ALA A 75 -14.78 5.12 19.70
N GLN A 76 -15.33 5.28 18.49
CA GLN A 76 -15.15 4.30 17.41
C GLN A 76 -13.70 4.22 16.92
N LEU A 77 -13.00 5.35 16.82
CA LEU A 77 -11.59 5.38 16.42
C LEU A 77 -10.69 4.77 17.49
N ALA A 78 -10.93 5.08 18.77
CA ALA A 78 -10.24 4.46 19.90
C ALA A 78 -10.43 2.93 19.91
N ALA A 79 -11.67 2.45 19.73
CA ALA A 79 -11.95 1.03 19.60
C ALA A 79 -11.26 0.40 18.38
N THR A 80 -11.16 1.12 17.26
CA THR A 80 -10.43 0.67 16.07
C THR A 80 -8.93 0.50 16.38
N ALA A 81 -8.33 1.44 17.12
CA ALA A 81 -6.94 1.35 17.55
C ALA A 81 -6.69 0.17 18.51
N GLU A 82 -7.60 -0.05 19.46
CA GLU A 82 -7.55 -1.19 20.39
C GLU A 82 -7.70 -2.54 19.68
N GLU A 83 -8.51 -2.59 18.62
CA GLU A 83 -8.78 -3.82 17.88
C GLU A 83 -7.65 -4.18 16.89
N LEU A 84 -6.90 -3.19 16.40
CA LEU A 84 -5.89 -3.38 15.35
C LEU A 84 -4.88 -4.51 15.65
N PRO A 85 -4.32 -4.66 16.87
CA PRO A 85 -3.46 -5.80 17.23
C PRO A 85 -4.13 -7.18 17.10
N THR A 86 -5.44 -7.27 17.34
CA THR A 86 -6.18 -8.52 17.16
C THR A 86 -6.36 -8.84 15.69
N LEU A 87 -6.69 -7.83 14.86
CA LEU A 87 -6.90 -8.02 13.42
C LEU A 87 -5.64 -8.50 12.72
N ILE A 88 -4.48 -7.94 13.07
CA ILE A 88 -3.20 -8.42 12.54
C ILE A 88 -2.88 -9.84 13.01
N GLY A 89 -3.21 -10.21 14.25
CA GLY A 89 -3.07 -11.59 14.72
C GLY A 89 -3.92 -12.58 13.92
N ILE A 90 -5.15 -12.20 13.56
CA ILE A 90 -6.03 -12.98 12.68
C ILE A 90 -5.45 -13.09 11.26
N PHE A 91 -4.93 -11.99 10.71
CA PHE A 91 -4.30 -12.00 9.39
C PHE A 91 -3.06 -12.89 9.37
N TRP A 92 -2.18 -12.78 10.37
CA TRP A 92 -1.01 -13.62 10.54
C TRP A 92 -1.37 -15.11 10.59
N ALA A 93 -2.35 -15.48 11.41
CA ALA A 93 -2.79 -16.87 11.52
C ALA A 93 -3.37 -17.40 10.20
N SER A 94 -4.11 -16.56 9.47
CA SER A 94 -4.72 -16.92 8.19
C SER A 94 -3.68 -17.05 7.08
N ASP A 95 -2.66 -16.19 7.07
CA ASP A 95 -1.55 -16.21 6.12
C ASP A 95 -0.73 -17.51 6.26
N LEU A 96 -0.34 -17.87 7.48
CA LEU A 96 0.37 -19.12 7.77
C LEU A 96 -0.44 -20.37 7.38
N ASN A 97 -1.76 -20.35 7.60
CA ASN A 97 -2.63 -21.48 7.27
C ASN A 97 -2.94 -21.59 5.76
N ALA A 98 -2.94 -20.49 5.02
CA ALA A 98 -3.16 -20.50 3.58
C ALA A 98 -2.02 -21.16 2.81
N GLY A 99 -0.78 -21.01 3.30
CA GLY A 99 0.42 -21.40 2.57
C GLY A 99 0.51 -20.72 1.20
N THR A 100 1.40 -21.22 0.34
CA THR A 100 1.49 -20.73 -1.05
C THR A 100 1.05 -21.83 -2.02
N PRO A 101 -0.17 -21.78 -2.56
CA PRO A 101 -0.58 -22.70 -3.64
C PRO A 101 0.26 -22.42 -4.89
N GLN A 102 0.94 -23.44 -5.42
CA GLN A 102 1.82 -23.29 -6.59
C GLN A 102 1.64 -24.44 -7.58
N THR A 103 1.06 -24.16 -8.74
CA THR A 103 1.05 -25.08 -9.88
C THR A 103 2.24 -24.78 -10.82
N PRO A 104 2.75 -25.75 -11.60
CA PRO A 104 3.92 -25.53 -12.46
C PRO A 104 3.78 -24.36 -13.46
N PRO A 105 2.64 -24.15 -14.15
CA PRO A 105 2.46 -23.02 -15.06
C PRO A 105 2.49 -21.67 -14.34
N THR A 106 1.85 -21.55 -13.17
CA THR A 106 1.85 -20.32 -12.38
C THR A 106 3.21 -20.06 -11.74
N LYS A 107 3.97 -21.11 -11.43
CA LYS A 107 5.31 -21.01 -10.85
C LYS A 107 6.28 -20.32 -11.80
N ALA A 108 6.31 -20.71 -13.07
CA ALA A 108 7.23 -20.13 -14.06
C ALA A 108 6.94 -18.64 -14.31
N GLU A 109 5.66 -18.28 -14.47
CA GLU A 109 5.24 -16.87 -14.62
C GLU A 109 5.62 -16.06 -13.37
N ARG A 110 5.30 -16.58 -12.17
CA ARG A 110 5.66 -15.97 -10.90
C ARG A 110 7.16 -15.75 -10.78
N ASP A 111 7.98 -16.75 -11.05
CA ASP A 111 9.44 -16.66 -10.89
C ASP A 111 10.04 -15.59 -11.82
N ALA A 112 9.53 -15.49 -13.06
CA ALA A 112 9.91 -14.42 -13.97
C ALA A 112 9.50 -13.03 -13.46
N LEU A 113 8.26 -12.89 -12.96
CA LEU A 113 7.76 -11.63 -12.40
C LEU A 113 8.51 -11.22 -11.13
N VAL A 114 8.84 -12.16 -10.25
CA VAL A 114 9.65 -11.91 -9.04
C VAL A 114 10.99 -11.28 -9.41
N VAL A 115 11.69 -11.83 -10.40
CA VAL A 115 12.98 -11.28 -10.87
C VAL A 115 12.79 -9.88 -11.45
N ALA A 116 11.74 -9.66 -12.24
CA ALA A 116 11.45 -8.36 -12.84
C ALA A 116 11.11 -7.29 -11.79
N VAL A 117 10.24 -7.62 -10.83
CA VAL A 117 9.81 -6.71 -9.76
C VAL A 117 10.98 -6.36 -8.85
N ARG A 118 11.78 -7.32 -8.40
CA ARG A 118 12.99 -7.04 -7.58
C ARG A 118 13.97 -6.13 -8.28
N LYS A 119 14.16 -6.33 -9.59
CA LYS A 119 15.03 -5.46 -10.39
C LYS A 119 14.44 -4.05 -10.52
N ALA A 120 13.13 -3.92 -10.63
CA ALA A 120 12.44 -2.63 -10.65
C ALA A 120 12.56 -1.92 -9.29
N ASP A 121 12.27 -2.61 -8.19
CA ASP A 121 12.37 -2.06 -6.83
C ASP A 121 13.77 -1.54 -6.51
N ALA A 122 14.80 -2.35 -6.76
CA ALA A 122 16.19 -1.93 -6.53
C ALA A 122 16.60 -0.72 -7.39
N ARG A 123 16.12 -0.63 -8.63
CA ARG A 123 16.36 0.52 -9.52
C ARG A 123 15.64 1.77 -9.04
N LEU A 124 14.35 1.65 -8.75
CA LEU A 124 13.52 2.74 -8.27
C LEU A 124 14.06 3.26 -6.94
N THR A 125 14.36 2.40 -5.97
CA THR A 125 14.99 2.79 -4.71
C THR A 125 16.26 3.62 -4.94
N ARG A 126 17.16 3.16 -5.82
CA ARG A 126 18.41 3.86 -6.14
C ARG A 126 18.19 5.26 -6.71
N TRP A 127 17.15 5.47 -7.52
CA TRP A 127 16.86 6.76 -8.15
C TRP A 127 15.99 7.67 -7.29
N MET A 128 15.01 7.09 -6.59
CA MET A 128 14.01 7.81 -5.80
C MET A 128 14.57 8.38 -4.52
N VAL A 129 15.43 7.64 -3.80
CA VAL A 129 15.96 8.10 -2.50
C VAL A 129 16.69 9.45 -2.62
N PRO A 130 17.67 9.64 -3.54
CA PRO A 130 18.29 10.94 -3.72
C PRO A 130 17.31 12.03 -4.17
N ALA A 131 16.36 11.71 -5.06
CA ALA A 131 15.39 12.67 -5.55
C ALA A 131 14.43 13.17 -4.44
N ILE A 132 14.06 12.28 -3.50
CA ILE A 132 13.24 12.61 -2.33
C ILE A 132 14.05 13.39 -1.28
N GLU A 133 15.34 13.08 -1.09
CA GLU A 133 16.22 13.87 -0.23
C GLU A 133 16.35 15.31 -0.71
N GLU A 134 16.41 15.52 -2.03
CA GLU A 134 16.53 16.84 -2.65
C GLU A 134 15.19 17.61 -2.68
N LEU A 135 14.10 16.97 -3.14
CA LEU A 135 12.85 17.65 -3.48
C LEU A 135 11.61 17.15 -2.74
N GLY A 136 11.76 16.14 -1.88
CA GLY A 136 10.65 15.49 -1.20
C GLY A 136 10.15 16.24 0.03
N THR A 137 8.83 16.24 0.19
CA THR A 137 8.08 16.62 1.39
C THR A 137 8.29 15.62 2.54
N ASP A 138 7.92 15.99 3.76
CA ASP A 138 8.00 15.09 4.93
C ASP A 138 7.17 13.82 4.73
N ASP A 139 6.02 13.92 4.08
CA ASP A 139 5.17 12.77 3.73
C ASP A 139 5.84 11.83 2.73
N GLU A 140 6.54 12.37 1.72
CA GLU A 140 7.27 11.57 0.74
C GLU A 140 8.52 10.92 1.34
N ARG A 141 9.22 11.63 2.24
CA ARG A 141 10.34 11.09 3.01
C ARG A 141 9.89 9.98 3.94
N ALA A 142 8.79 10.17 4.67
CA ALA A 142 8.20 9.14 5.51
C ALA A 142 7.75 7.93 4.68
N THR A 143 7.16 8.18 3.50
CA THR A 143 6.80 7.11 2.58
C THR A 143 8.04 6.35 2.10
N ALA A 144 9.10 7.03 1.67
CA ALA A 144 10.35 6.42 1.27
C ALA A 144 10.97 5.55 2.38
N LEU A 145 10.86 5.98 3.64
CA LEU A 145 11.30 5.19 4.80
C LEU A 145 10.46 3.92 5.02
N SER A 146 9.22 3.88 4.54
CA SER A 146 8.35 2.69 4.58
C SER A 146 8.55 1.76 3.37
N LEU A 147 9.07 2.31 2.27
CA LEU A 147 9.45 1.61 1.04
C LEU A 147 10.85 1.01 1.19
N ARG A 148 10.97 -0.04 2.00
CA ARG A 148 12.23 -0.75 2.22
C ARG A 148 12.23 -2.05 1.43
N PRO A 149 13.31 -2.38 0.69
CA PRO A 149 13.44 -3.67 0.03
C PRO A 149 12.99 -4.81 0.96
N GLY A 150 11.97 -5.55 0.53
CA GLY A 150 11.13 -6.34 1.42
C GLY A 150 11.71 -7.69 1.82
N ASN A 151 11.13 -8.25 2.88
CA ASN A 151 11.38 -9.63 3.34
C ASN A 151 10.67 -10.68 2.46
N GLY A 152 9.98 -10.28 1.38
CA GLY A 152 9.20 -11.18 0.53
C GLY A 152 8.66 -10.53 -0.75
N TYR A 153 8.19 -11.37 -1.68
CA TYR A 153 7.78 -10.94 -3.02
C TYR A 153 6.55 -10.00 -3.06
N GLN A 154 5.67 -10.10 -2.06
CA GLN A 154 4.49 -9.23 -1.95
C GLN A 154 4.90 -7.79 -1.65
N ASP A 155 5.86 -7.66 -0.73
CA ASP A 155 6.40 -6.39 -0.27
C ASP A 155 7.19 -5.70 -1.39
N ASP A 156 8.05 -6.43 -2.12
CA ASP A 156 8.76 -5.92 -3.29
C ASP A 156 7.78 -5.33 -4.33
N ALA A 157 6.63 -5.98 -4.54
CA ALA A 157 5.61 -5.50 -5.47
C ALA A 157 4.91 -4.23 -4.95
N ASN A 158 4.57 -4.19 -3.65
CA ASN A 158 4.01 -3.00 -3.01
C ASN A 158 4.99 -1.81 -3.05
N ASP A 159 6.29 -2.07 -2.91
CA ASP A 159 7.31 -1.04 -2.93
C ASP A 159 7.44 -0.39 -4.31
N VAL A 160 7.46 -1.20 -5.37
CA VAL A 160 7.41 -0.69 -6.76
C VAL A 160 6.17 0.18 -6.99
N VAL A 161 5.01 -0.24 -6.49
CA VAL A 161 3.77 0.55 -6.61
C VAL A 161 3.91 1.89 -5.89
N GLY A 162 4.47 1.91 -4.67
CA GLY A 162 4.68 3.13 -3.91
C GLY A 162 5.68 4.08 -4.56
N TRP A 163 6.82 3.57 -5.06
CA TRP A 163 7.79 4.37 -5.80
C TRP A 163 7.19 5.02 -7.05
N VAL A 164 6.46 4.24 -7.84
CA VAL A 164 5.78 4.76 -9.04
C VAL A 164 4.72 5.81 -8.65
N SER A 165 4.00 5.60 -7.55
CA SER A 165 3.03 6.58 -7.06
C SER A 165 3.68 7.91 -6.68
N ILE A 166 4.84 7.90 -6.01
CA ILE A 166 5.57 9.15 -5.69
C ILE A 166 6.04 9.83 -6.98
N ALA A 167 6.68 9.07 -7.88
CA ALA A 167 7.24 9.60 -9.11
C ALA A 167 6.18 10.27 -10.02
N LEU A 168 4.99 9.67 -10.10
CA LEU A 168 3.88 10.20 -10.90
C LEU A 168 3.08 11.27 -10.16
N GLY A 169 3.01 11.21 -8.83
CA GLY A 169 2.32 12.19 -7.99
C GLY A 169 3.09 13.49 -7.81
N ASN A 170 4.43 13.46 -7.91
CA ASN A 170 5.30 14.61 -7.80
C ASN A 170 6.17 14.76 -9.07
N PRO A 171 5.75 15.58 -10.05
CA PRO A 171 6.47 15.76 -11.30
C PRO A 171 7.91 16.25 -11.13
N LYS A 172 8.24 16.95 -10.04
CA LYS A 172 9.61 17.42 -9.78
C LYS A 172 10.53 16.25 -9.44
N ILE A 173 10.07 15.33 -8.60
CA ILE A 173 10.79 14.08 -8.30
C ILE A 173 10.84 13.20 -9.56
N GLY A 174 9.70 13.03 -10.24
CA GLY A 174 9.62 12.21 -11.46
C GLY A 174 10.56 12.67 -12.57
N ALA A 175 10.78 13.98 -12.73
CA ALA A 175 11.68 14.55 -13.73
C ALA A 175 13.17 14.25 -13.48
N LEU A 176 13.56 13.89 -12.25
CA LEU A 176 14.94 13.50 -11.93
C LEU A 176 15.25 12.04 -12.26
N LEU A 177 14.23 11.22 -12.57
CA LEU A 177 14.41 9.81 -12.82
C LEU A 177 14.91 9.57 -14.25
N PRO A 178 15.93 8.71 -14.45
CA PRO A 178 16.45 8.40 -15.78
C PRO A 178 15.60 7.34 -16.50
N ILE A 179 14.27 7.48 -16.44
CA ILE A 179 13.29 6.56 -17.04
C ILE A 179 12.05 7.33 -17.51
N SER A 180 11.38 6.80 -18.53
CA SER A 180 10.14 7.37 -19.04
C SER A 180 8.93 7.07 -18.14
N LYS A 181 7.86 7.85 -18.32
CA LYS A 181 6.56 7.58 -17.70
C LYS A 181 6.00 6.21 -18.09
N ASP A 182 6.20 5.79 -19.33
CA ASP A 182 5.71 4.48 -19.81
C ASP A 182 6.47 3.32 -19.15
N GLU A 183 7.78 3.48 -18.92
CA GLU A 183 8.56 2.52 -18.15
C GLU A 183 8.08 2.42 -16.68
N LEU A 184 7.79 3.55 -16.03
CA LEU A 184 7.21 3.57 -14.67
C LEU A 184 5.88 2.80 -14.62
N LEU A 185 4.98 3.06 -15.58
CA LEU A 185 3.68 2.38 -15.66
C LEU A 185 3.84 0.88 -15.98
N SER A 186 4.84 0.50 -16.78
CA SER A 186 5.17 -0.90 -17.05
C SER A 186 5.69 -1.61 -15.79
N MET A 187 6.55 -0.96 -15.00
CA MET A 187 7.02 -1.49 -13.71
C MET A 187 5.86 -1.70 -12.74
N GLN A 188 4.96 -0.72 -12.62
CA GLN A 188 3.74 -0.85 -11.81
C GLN A 188 2.86 -2.00 -12.30
N THR A 189 2.59 -2.10 -13.60
CA THR A 189 1.77 -3.18 -14.17
C THR A 189 2.36 -4.56 -13.85
N THR A 190 3.69 -4.69 -13.90
CA THR A 190 4.41 -5.92 -13.55
C THR A 190 4.24 -6.26 -12.07
N ALA A 191 4.36 -5.27 -11.18
CA ALA A 191 4.14 -5.43 -9.75
C ALA A 191 2.69 -5.82 -9.43
N LEU A 192 1.70 -5.16 -10.06
CA LEU A 192 0.28 -5.51 -9.92
C LEU A 192 0.00 -6.94 -10.37
N ARG A 193 0.63 -7.39 -11.46
CA ARG A 193 0.51 -8.77 -11.95
C ARG A 193 1.11 -9.77 -10.96
N LEU A 194 2.27 -9.47 -10.38
CA LEU A 194 2.87 -10.31 -9.34
C LEU A 194 1.96 -10.40 -8.10
N SER A 195 1.49 -9.26 -7.56
CA SER A 195 0.58 -9.23 -6.41
C SER A 195 -0.70 -10.03 -6.69
N ALA A 196 -1.26 -9.90 -7.90
CA ALA A 196 -2.42 -10.68 -8.32
C ALA A 196 -2.13 -12.18 -8.34
N LEU A 197 -0.99 -12.64 -8.87
CA LEU A 197 -0.64 -14.07 -8.85
C LEU A 197 -0.39 -14.61 -7.43
N LEU A 198 0.17 -13.78 -6.54
CA LEU A 198 0.42 -14.17 -5.15
C LEU A 198 -0.86 -14.16 -4.30
N GLY A 199 -1.86 -13.37 -4.67
CA GLY A 199 -3.16 -13.28 -3.98
C GLY A 199 -4.30 -14.09 -4.62
N ASN A 200 -4.19 -14.45 -5.90
CA ASN A 200 -5.23 -15.18 -6.64
C ASN A 200 -5.06 -16.69 -6.47
N THR A 201 -5.52 -17.16 -5.32
CA THR A 201 -5.52 -18.56 -4.92
C THR A 201 -6.96 -19.08 -4.81
N ASP A 202 -7.19 -20.30 -4.26
CA ASP A 202 -8.52 -20.94 -4.16
C ASP A 202 -9.61 -19.96 -3.69
N GLN A 203 -10.45 -19.47 -4.61
CA GLN A 203 -11.52 -18.50 -4.37
C GLN A 203 -12.77 -19.12 -3.73
N ARG A 204 -12.75 -20.42 -3.43
CA ARG A 204 -13.86 -21.07 -2.73
C ARG A 204 -14.02 -20.44 -1.35
N LYS A 205 -15.22 -19.95 -1.07
CA LYS A 205 -15.58 -19.37 0.23
C LYS A 205 -15.23 -20.31 1.38
N GLY A 206 -14.53 -19.79 2.38
CA GLY A 206 -14.03 -20.52 3.54
C GLY A 206 -12.77 -21.36 3.32
N SER A 207 -12.20 -21.35 2.10
CA SER A 207 -10.87 -21.92 1.87
C SER A 207 -9.81 -21.16 2.70
N PRO A 208 -8.65 -21.78 3.00
CA PRO A 208 -7.56 -21.08 3.68
C PRO A 208 -7.16 -19.75 3.01
N SER A 209 -7.18 -19.72 1.68
CA SER A 209 -6.89 -18.54 0.87
C SER A 209 -7.96 -17.46 0.96
N ASP A 210 -9.24 -17.82 0.91
CA ASP A 210 -10.34 -16.88 1.09
C ASP A 210 -10.33 -16.27 2.51
N LEU A 211 -10.06 -17.08 3.54
CA LEU A 211 -9.93 -16.59 4.92
C LEU A 211 -8.75 -15.61 5.08
N ARG A 212 -7.62 -15.87 4.43
CA ARG A 212 -6.47 -14.95 4.38
C ARG A 212 -6.86 -13.60 3.78
N ASN A 213 -7.53 -13.60 2.63
CA ASN A 213 -7.95 -12.37 1.94
C ASN A 213 -8.97 -11.57 2.77
N ARG A 214 -9.91 -12.27 3.43
CA ARG A 214 -10.87 -11.68 4.37
C ARG A 214 -10.21 -11.09 5.61
N ALA A 215 -9.24 -11.78 6.18
CA ALA A 215 -8.49 -11.30 7.34
C ALA A 215 -7.67 -10.06 6.99
N TYR A 216 -7.00 -10.08 5.82
CA TYR A 216 -6.34 -8.90 5.27
C TYR A 216 -7.32 -7.73 5.07
N THR A 217 -8.53 -7.99 4.55
CA THR A 217 -9.55 -6.97 4.34
C THR A 217 -9.95 -6.28 5.66
N LEU A 218 -10.22 -7.05 6.72
CA LEU A 218 -10.53 -6.47 8.04
C LEU A 218 -9.41 -5.60 8.56
N TRP A 219 -8.18 -6.10 8.50
CA TRP A 219 -7.00 -5.35 8.95
C TRP A 219 -6.81 -4.07 8.13
N ALA A 220 -6.87 -4.15 6.80
CA ALA A 220 -6.67 -3.02 5.90
C ALA A 220 -7.74 -1.94 6.10
N ASP A 221 -9.02 -2.32 6.25
CA ASP A 221 -10.11 -1.37 6.49
C ASP A 221 -9.92 -0.61 7.82
N ALA A 222 -9.53 -1.32 8.89
CA ALA A 222 -9.26 -0.72 10.19
C ALA A 222 -8.03 0.18 10.16
N PHE A 223 -6.95 -0.29 9.53
CA PHE A 223 -5.70 0.44 9.34
C PHE A 223 -5.93 1.74 8.58
N GLU A 224 -6.52 1.69 7.39
CA GLU A 224 -6.80 2.85 6.53
C GLU A 224 -7.74 3.85 7.21
N ARG A 225 -8.76 3.36 7.94
CA ARG A 225 -9.65 4.23 8.71
C ARG A 225 -8.87 5.01 9.76
N LEU A 226 -8.06 4.33 10.56
CA LEU A 226 -7.31 4.97 11.65
C LEU A 226 -6.24 5.92 11.09
N GLU A 227 -5.48 5.47 10.09
CA GLU A 227 -4.45 6.24 9.38
C GLU A 227 -5.00 7.55 8.81
N ARG A 228 -6.11 7.50 8.07
CA ARG A 228 -6.69 8.68 7.44
C ARG A 228 -7.13 9.72 8.47
N ASN A 229 -7.77 9.28 9.56
CA ASN A 229 -8.22 10.19 10.61
C ASN A 229 -7.04 10.75 11.41
N ALA A 230 -6.02 9.93 11.69
CA ALA A 230 -4.83 10.37 12.39
C ALA A 230 -4.04 11.41 11.58
N ARG A 231 -3.88 11.19 10.26
CA ARG A 231 -3.26 12.19 9.36
C ARG A 231 -4.08 13.47 9.30
N HIS A 232 -5.41 13.38 9.25
CA HIS A 232 -6.26 14.57 9.26
C HIS A 232 -6.04 15.40 10.52
N VAL A 233 -6.02 14.77 11.71
CA VAL A 233 -5.72 15.46 12.97
C VAL A 233 -4.34 16.12 12.94
N ALA A 234 -3.31 15.37 12.52
CA ALA A 234 -1.95 15.88 12.47
C ALA A 234 -1.83 17.10 11.55
N ALA A 235 -2.49 17.08 10.38
CA ALA A 235 -2.50 18.19 9.45
C ALA A 235 -3.21 19.43 10.02
N GLU A 236 -4.43 19.27 10.56
CA GLU A 236 -5.22 20.38 11.12
C GLU A 236 -4.54 21.01 12.35
N ARG A 237 -3.80 20.22 13.12
CA ARG A 237 -3.11 20.65 14.34
C ARG A 237 -1.63 20.98 14.11
N ASN A 238 -1.13 20.84 12.88
CA ASN A 238 0.29 21.02 12.54
C ASN A 238 1.24 20.19 13.44
N LEU A 239 0.86 18.95 13.73
CA LEU A 239 1.68 18.03 14.53
C LEU A 239 2.78 17.41 13.66
N PRO A 240 4.04 17.32 14.14
CA PRO A 240 5.16 16.77 13.39
C PRO A 240 5.14 15.23 13.42
N VAL A 241 4.05 14.61 12.98
CA VAL A 241 3.84 13.16 13.01
C VAL A 241 3.54 12.66 11.60
N THR A 242 4.25 11.61 11.18
CA THR A 242 4.10 10.99 9.86
C THR A 242 3.42 9.63 9.97
N PHE A 243 2.71 9.22 8.92
CA PHE A 243 1.95 7.98 8.90
C PHE A 243 2.32 7.13 7.68
N GLU A 244 2.64 5.86 7.92
CA GLU A 244 2.82 4.86 6.85
C GLU A 244 1.50 4.60 6.12
N LYS A 245 1.56 4.16 4.85
CA LYS A 245 0.38 3.88 4.02
C LYS A 245 0.46 2.49 3.40
N ILE A 246 -0.69 1.89 3.11
CA ILE A 246 -0.79 0.81 2.13
C ILE A 246 -0.74 1.48 0.75
N HIS A 247 0.20 1.11 -0.11
CA HIS A 247 0.37 1.77 -1.40
C HIS A 247 -0.67 1.27 -2.40
N MET A 248 -1.58 2.18 -2.75
CA MET A 248 -2.54 1.93 -3.82
C MET A 248 -1.90 2.25 -5.18
N PRO A 249 -2.23 1.48 -6.24
CA PRO A 249 -1.77 1.80 -7.58
C PRO A 249 -2.11 3.25 -7.95
N ALA A 250 -1.14 3.94 -8.56
CA ALA A 250 -1.40 5.21 -9.19
C ALA A 250 -2.56 5.05 -10.18
N SER A 251 -3.56 5.92 -10.08
CA SER A 251 -4.68 5.89 -11.03
C SER A 251 -4.12 6.10 -12.44
N LYS A 252 -4.58 5.30 -13.41
CA LYS A 252 -4.31 5.61 -14.81
C LYS A 252 -4.77 7.06 -15.03
N PRO A 253 -3.94 7.94 -15.62
CA PRO A 253 -4.40 9.27 -15.96
C PRO A 253 -5.63 9.10 -16.87
N ASP A 254 -6.71 9.78 -16.51
CA ASP A 254 -7.91 9.80 -17.33
C ASP A 254 -7.49 10.32 -18.72
N PRO A 255 -7.80 9.62 -19.83
CA PRO A 255 -7.44 10.06 -21.17
C PRO A 255 -7.97 11.47 -21.52
N LYS A 256 -8.88 12.01 -20.72
CA LYS A 256 -9.50 13.33 -20.87
C LYS A 256 -8.76 14.49 -20.18
N SER A 257 -7.59 14.24 -19.59
CA SER A 257 -6.78 15.29 -18.95
C SER A 257 -5.52 15.67 -19.75
N ALA A 258 -5.50 15.36 -21.05
CA ALA A 258 -4.62 16.06 -21.97
C ALA A 258 -5.07 17.54 -22.04
N PRO A 259 -4.18 18.52 -21.86
CA PRO A 259 -4.48 19.90 -22.20
C PRO A 259 -4.91 19.93 -23.68
N PRO A 260 -5.97 20.66 -24.05
CA PRO A 260 -6.33 20.78 -25.46
C PRO A 260 -5.12 21.35 -26.20
N ASP A 261 -4.73 20.63 -27.24
CA ASP A 261 -3.67 21.00 -28.18
C ASP A 261 -3.75 22.50 -28.47
N ALA A 262 -2.62 23.19 -28.28
CA ALA A 262 -2.42 24.48 -28.90
C ALA A 262 -2.72 24.30 -30.40
N PRO A 263 -3.56 25.14 -31.01
CA PRO A 263 -3.88 24.98 -32.42
C PRO A 263 -2.59 25.04 -33.23
N GLU A 264 -2.36 24.00 -34.02
CA GLU A 264 -1.34 23.96 -35.06
C GLU A 264 -1.42 25.28 -35.84
N SER A 265 -0.38 26.09 -35.74
CA SER A 265 -0.22 27.25 -36.60
C SER A 265 -0.01 26.71 -38.02
N ILE A 266 -1.08 26.72 -38.79
CA ILE A 266 -1.07 26.49 -40.23
C ILE A 266 -0.14 27.54 -40.83
N VAL A 267 1.05 27.11 -41.25
CA VAL A 267 1.90 27.86 -42.16
C VAL A 267 1.11 27.99 -43.45
N THR A 268 0.58 29.18 -43.70
CA THR A 268 -0.04 29.49 -44.98
C THR A 268 1.09 29.86 -45.92
N GLU A 269 1.47 28.93 -46.80
CA GLU A 269 2.29 29.27 -47.97
C GLU A 269 1.48 30.25 -48.85
N GLU A 270 1.94 31.49 -48.95
CA GLU A 270 1.45 32.41 -49.98
C GLU A 270 1.97 31.92 -51.35
N PRO A 271 1.10 31.86 -52.39
CA PRO A 271 1.55 31.54 -53.74
C PRO A 271 2.26 32.75 -54.36
N PHE A 272 3.44 32.46 -54.90
CA PHE A 272 4.32 33.35 -55.65
C PHE A 272 3.64 33.80 -56.96
N GLU A 273 3.33 35.09 -57.12
CA GLU A 273 2.98 35.68 -58.42
C GLU A 273 4.24 36.20 -59.14
N PRO A 274 4.46 35.88 -60.42
CA PRO A 274 5.56 36.43 -61.19
C PRO A 274 5.20 37.83 -61.71
N LEU A 275 6.01 38.83 -61.39
CA LEU A 275 5.91 40.17 -61.97
C LEU A 275 6.24 40.12 -63.47
N SER A 276 5.33 40.66 -64.28
CA SER A 276 5.53 41.04 -65.69
C SER A 276 5.99 42.50 -65.77
#